data_AF-Q4CY22-F1
#
_entry.id   AF-Q4CY22-F1
#
_cell.length_a   1.000
_cell.length_b   1.000
_cell.length_c   1.000
_cell.angle_alpha   90.00
_cell.angle_beta   90.00
_cell.angle_gamma   90.00
#
_symmetry.space_group_name_H-M   'P 1'
#
loop_
_entity.id
_entity.type
_entity.pdbx_description
1 polymer ?
#
loop_
_entity_poly.entity_id
_entity_poly.type
_entity_poly.pdbx_seq_one_letter_code
_entity_poly.pdbx_strand_id
1 'polypeptide(L)'
;MFLDEEQCVPEACLAENPVSQKTSLQRPEGEPDRIEQSLLGGHGAKEIHPSWRRDYSSVNAKSREENKPRSSPSDLATSAMPNHWEDERTGNLLYELRRIVPHLSPEFDCGERDATLILSAIRSGSAAEGTDSWEHRLSSLEAEKRMIQSRLDRRSHECEELKGTVAELRQKLRATQENTNASVNVLSKRREELRKQLLLEESRSQKLKIRNGQLEMELERLKEMLRSRLSK
;
A
#
# COMPACT_ATOMS: atom_id res chain seq x y z
N MET A 1 11.50 57.73 60.61
CA MET A 1 12.80 58.30 60.19
C MET A 1 13.75 58.05 61.34
N PHE A 2 14.95 57.50 61.06
CA PHE A 2 15.97 56.92 61.97
C PHE A 2 16.02 55.38 62.08
N LEU A 3 17.25 54.89 62.33
CA LEU A 3 17.86 53.53 62.36
C LEU A 3 18.54 53.13 61.02
N ASP A 4 19.87 53.16 60.81
CA ASP A 4 21.06 52.61 61.51
C ASP A 4 21.21 51.07 61.51
N GLU A 5 22.48 50.63 61.46
CA GLU A 5 23.08 49.27 61.60
C GLU A 5 23.34 48.50 60.28
N GLU A 6 24.58 48.43 59.77
CA GLU A 6 25.79 47.70 60.20
C GLU A 6 25.95 46.29 59.58
N GLN A 7 26.95 46.20 58.69
CA GLN A 7 28.06 45.24 58.65
C GLN A 7 27.87 43.70 58.72
N CYS A 8 28.76 43.04 57.95
CA CYS A 8 29.28 41.67 58.04
C CYS A 8 28.65 40.55 57.19
N VAL A 9 29.41 40.19 56.15
CA VAL A 9 29.41 38.89 55.46
C VAL A 9 29.92 37.80 56.41
N PRO A 10 29.43 36.55 56.27
CA PRO A 10 30.30 35.40 56.44
C PRO A 10 30.23 34.40 55.28
N GLU A 11 31.42 34.06 54.79
CA GLU A 11 31.70 32.89 53.96
C GLU A 11 31.69 31.63 54.84
N ALA A 12 30.96 30.59 54.46
CA ALA A 12 30.94 29.31 55.15
C ALA A 12 30.98 28.14 54.15
N CYS A 13 32.20 27.66 53.93
CA CYS A 13 32.66 26.29 53.75
C CYS A 13 31.60 25.18 53.54
N LEU A 14 31.58 24.61 52.33
CA LEU A 14 31.10 23.25 52.08
C LEU A 14 32.29 22.29 52.13
N ALA A 15 32.32 21.48 53.19
CA ALA A 15 33.09 20.26 53.27
C ALA A 15 32.14 19.15 53.70
N GLU A 16 31.77 18.25 52.78
CA GLU A 16 31.56 16.83 53.10
C GLU A 16 32.07 15.97 51.94
N ASN A 17 32.77 14.93 52.35
CA ASN A 17 33.76 14.10 51.65
C ASN A 17 33.08 12.72 51.37
N PRO A 18 33.78 11.58 51.21
CA PRO A 18 34.45 11.00 50.04
C PRO A 18 33.89 9.59 49.67
N VAL A 19 34.60 8.86 48.80
CA VAL A 19 34.74 7.38 48.72
C VAL A 19 34.00 6.64 47.57
N SER A 20 34.78 5.76 46.91
CA SER A 20 34.40 4.61 46.07
C SER A 20 33.96 4.94 44.63
N GLN A 21 34.54 4.41 43.54
CA GLN A 21 35.32 3.19 43.34
C GLN A 21 36.16 3.33 42.05
N LYS A 22 37.44 2.94 42.17
CA LYS A 22 38.24 2.44 41.06
C LYS A 22 37.54 1.21 40.48
N THR A 23 37.08 1.24 39.23
CA THR A 23 36.96 0.05 38.36
C THR A 23 36.59 0.44 36.93
N SER A 24 37.24 -0.24 35.98
CA SER A 24 36.87 -0.41 34.57
C SER A 24 37.08 0.76 33.61
N LEU A 25 38.36 1.10 33.40
CA LEU A 25 38.90 1.17 32.04
C LEU A 25 38.81 -0.23 31.41
N GLN A 26 37.70 -0.54 30.74
CA GLN A 26 37.59 -1.66 29.81
C GLN A 26 37.16 -1.14 28.44
N ARG A 27 38.02 -1.46 27.47
CA ARG A 27 37.91 -1.26 26.01
C ARG A 27 36.46 -1.26 25.49
N PRO A 28 36.08 -0.34 24.59
CA PRO A 28 35.07 -0.61 23.59
C PRO A 28 35.74 -1.29 22.39
N GLU A 29 36.28 -2.49 22.58
CA GLU A 29 36.59 -3.39 21.45
C GLU A 29 35.54 -4.49 21.49
N GLY A 30 34.48 -4.30 20.71
CA GLY A 30 33.31 -5.16 20.73
C GLY A 30 32.25 -4.71 19.73
N GLU A 31 32.50 -5.03 18.46
CA GLU A 31 31.49 -5.53 17.52
C GLU A 31 30.44 -4.54 16.97
N PRO A 32 30.73 -3.80 15.88
CA PRO A 32 29.71 -3.19 15.04
C PRO A 32 29.31 -4.12 13.89
N ASP A 33 28.90 -5.37 14.15
CA ASP A 33 28.62 -6.33 13.06
C ASP A 33 27.35 -7.18 13.23
N ARG A 34 26.41 -6.80 14.12
CA ARG A 34 25.21 -7.63 14.39
C ARG A 34 23.85 -6.99 14.13
N ILE A 35 23.76 -5.83 13.48
CA ILE A 35 22.45 -5.16 13.27
C ILE A 35 22.06 -5.01 11.77
N GLU A 36 22.88 -5.48 10.82
CA GLU A 36 22.52 -5.46 9.38
C GLU A 36 22.17 -6.83 8.74
N GLN A 37 22.00 -7.90 9.53
CA GLN A 37 21.63 -9.23 8.99
C GLN A 37 20.20 -9.71 9.23
N SER A 38 19.30 -8.91 9.80
CA SER A 38 17.89 -9.32 9.98
C SER A 38 16.91 -8.80 8.90
N LEU A 39 17.41 -8.23 7.79
CA LEU A 39 16.57 -7.69 6.71
C LEU A 39 16.49 -8.56 5.45
N LEU A 40 17.27 -9.64 5.33
CA LEU A 40 17.28 -10.53 4.18
C LEU A 40 17.63 -11.97 4.60
N GLY A 41 16.68 -12.69 5.21
CA GLY A 41 16.86 -14.06 5.65
C GLY A 41 15.53 -14.78 5.78
N GLY A 42 15.32 -15.79 4.94
CA GLY A 42 14.01 -16.31 4.59
C GLY A 42 13.39 -17.30 5.57
N HIS A 43 12.06 -17.36 5.51
CA HIS A 43 11.22 -18.56 5.54
C HIS A 43 9.97 -18.17 4.74
N GLY A 44 9.73 -18.71 3.55
CA GLY A 44 9.35 -20.11 3.42
C GLY A 44 7.93 -20.37 3.93
N ALA A 45 7.03 -19.39 3.89
CA ALA A 45 5.61 -19.58 4.22
C ALA A 45 4.79 -19.62 2.93
N LYS A 46 4.14 -20.76 2.73
CA LYS A 46 3.18 -21.06 1.67
C LYS A 46 1.99 -20.09 1.80
N GLU A 47 2.01 -18.97 1.08
CA GLU A 47 0.79 -18.18 0.90
C GLU A 47 0.00 -18.73 -0.28
N ILE A 48 -1.07 -19.43 0.08
CA ILE A 48 -2.11 -19.91 -0.80
C ILE A 48 -2.79 -18.68 -1.40
N HIS A 49 -2.30 -18.25 -2.57
CA HIS A 49 -3.03 -17.29 -3.39
C HIS A 49 -4.33 -17.97 -3.87
N PRO A 50 -5.51 -17.41 -3.59
CA PRO A 50 -6.74 -17.98 -4.10
C PRO A 50 -6.79 -17.80 -5.63
N SER A 51 -7.13 -18.89 -6.33
CA SER A 51 -6.90 -19.15 -7.77
C SER A 51 -7.68 -18.28 -8.76
N TRP A 52 -8.44 -17.29 -8.32
CA TRP A 52 -9.34 -16.48 -9.17
C TRP A 52 -8.71 -15.18 -9.70
N ARG A 53 -7.43 -14.91 -9.42
CA ARG A 53 -6.72 -13.70 -9.88
C ARG A 53 -5.96 -13.83 -11.21
N ARG A 54 -6.15 -14.90 -11.99
CA ARG A 54 -5.24 -15.21 -13.12
C ARG A 54 -5.68 -14.70 -14.49
N ASP A 55 -6.91 -14.27 -14.70
CA ASP A 55 -7.35 -13.78 -16.01
C ASP A 55 -7.73 -12.30 -15.89
N TYR A 56 -7.44 -11.51 -16.93
CA TYR A 56 -7.54 -10.04 -17.02
C TYR A 56 -6.36 -9.25 -16.43
N SER A 57 -5.23 -9.18 -17.14
CA SER A 57 -4.68 -7.90 -17.60
C SER A 57 -3.36 -8.07 -18.35
N SER A 58 -3.25 -7.31 -19.44
CA SER A 58 -2.04 -6.95 -20.18
C SER A 58 -1.54 -7.92 -21.25
N VAL A 59 -2.36 -8.07 -22.30
CA VAL A 59 -1.83 -8.35 -23.65
C VAL A 59 -1.46 -7.00 -24.26
N ASN A 60 -0.20 -6.59 -24.16
CA ASN A 60 0.32 -5.58 -25.06
C ASN A 60 1.83 -5.72 -25.29
N ALA A 61 2.22 -5.51 -26.54
CA ALA A 61 3.57 -5.34 -27.07
C ALA A 61 4.46 -6.59 -27.20
N LYS A 62 4.43 -7.23 -28.39
CA LYS A 62 5.62 -7.45 -29.25
C LYS A 62 5.30 -8.19 -30.57
N SER A 63 5.59 -7.51 -31.68
CA SER A 63 6.20 -8.01 -32.94
C SER A 63 5.57 -9.18 -33.72
N ARG A 64 5.00 -8.89 -34.89
CA ARG A 64 5.25 -9.52 -36.23
C ARG A 64 4.18 -9.03 -37.22
N GLU A 65 4.53 -8.14 -38.15
CA GLU A 65 4.92 -8.44 -39.55
C GLU A 65 3.79 -8.99 -40.45
N GLU A 66 3.43 -8.13 -41.42
CA GLU A 66 3.02 -8.42 -42.81
C GLU A 66 1.88 -9.42 -43.08
N ASN A 67 0.69 -8.91 -43.40
CA ASN A 67 0.27 -8.73 -44.81
C ASN A 67 -1.19 -8.24 -44.94
N LYS A 68 -1.33 -7.19 -45.77
CA LYS A 68 -2.46 -6.82 -46.64
C LYS A 68 -3.65 -6.03 -46.05
N PRO A 69 -3.82 -4.75 -46.45
CA PRO A 69 -5.00 -3.94 -46.16
C PRO A 69 -6.06 -4.06 -47.29
N ARG A 70 -7.34 -4.03 -46.91
CA ARG A 70 -8.45 -3.67 -47.81
C ARG A 70 -9.44 -2.86 -46.96
N SER A 71 -9.35 -1.53 -46.95
CA SER A 71 -9.94 -0.59 -47.91
C SER A 71 -11.47 -0.53 -47.83
N SER A 72 -11.91 0.46 -47.04
CA SER A 72 -12.97 1.47 -47.23
C SER A 72 -13.98 1.40 -48.39
N PRO A 73 -15.15 2.06 -48.21
CA PRO A 73 -16.41 1.79 -48.89
C PRO A 73 -16.59 2.62 -50.18
N SER A 74 -17.33 2.09 -51.14
CA SER A 74 -18.01 2.90 -52.17
C SER A 74 -19.10 2.07 -52.86
N ASP A 75 -20.29 2.64 -52.86
CA ASP A 75 -21.27 2.71 -53.94
C ASP A 75 -21.35 1.54 -54.92
N LEU A 76 -22.44 0.78 -54.81
CA LEU A 76 -23.13 0.20 -55.96
C LEU A 76 -24.63 0.15 -55.65
N ALA A 77 -25.30 1.24 -56.00
CA ALA A 77 -26.72 1.24 -56.29
C ALA A 77 -27.01 0.10 -57.27
N THR A 78 -27.69 -0.94 -56.80
CA THR A 78 -28.23 -1.96 -57.69
C THR A 78 -29.61 -2.36 -57.20
N SER A 79 -30.60 -1.80 -57.89
CA SER A 79 -31.91 -2.40 -58.13
C SER A 79 -32.80 -2.65 -56.91
N ALA A 80 -33.79 -1.77 -56.75
CA ALA A 80 -35.03 -2.06 -56.05
C ALA A 80 -35.72 -3.27 -56.70
N MET A 81 -35.30 -4.47 -56.33
CA MET A 81 -36.13 -5.67 -56.43
C MET A 81 -36.98 -5.70 -55.16
N PRO A 82 -38.31 -5.93 -55.28
CA PRO A 82 -39.12 -6.19 -54.10
C PRO A 82 -38.51 -7.40 -53.41
N ASN A 83 -38.02 -7.22 -52.17
CA ASN A 83 -37.51 -8.30 -51.34
C ASN A 83 -38.68 -9.22 -50.97
N HIS A 84 -39.06 -10.08 -51.92
CA HIS A 84 -40.04 -11.14 -51.75
C HIS A 84 -39.73 -12.00 -50.52
N TRP A 85 -38.45 -12.06 -50.13
CA TRP A 85 -37.93 -12.79 -48.97
C TRP A 85 -38.25 -12.14 -47.61
N GLU A 86 -38.43 -10.82 -47.54
CA GLU A 86 -38.80 -10.14 -46.29
C GLU A 86 -40.31 -10.24 -46.03
N ASP A 87 -41.12 -10.15 -47.08
CA ASP A 87 -42.56 -10.39 -47.02
C ASP A 87 -42.89 -11.84 -46.66
N GLU A 88 -42.16 -12.82 -47.20
CA GLU A 88 -42.32 -14.23 -46.83
C GLU A 88 -41.99 -14.49 -45.35
N ARG A 89 -40.92 -13.87 -44.80
CA ARG A 89 -40.56 -14.04 -43.38
C ARG A 89 -41.57 -13.41 -42.45
N THR A 90 -42.01 -12.20 -42.77
CA THR A 90 -43.01 -11.48 -41.97
C THR A 90 -44.36 -12.18 -42.04
N GLY A 91 -44.76 -12.65 -43.23
CA GLY A 91 -45.94 -13.48 -43.44
C GLY A 91 -45.90 -14.79 -42.65
N ASN A 92 -44.75 -15.47 -42.62
CA ASN A 92 -44.57 -16.69 -41.84
C ASN A 92 -44.67 -16.43 -40.33
N LEU A 93 -44.10 -15.32 -39.82
CA LEU A 93 -44.18 -14.97 -38.40
C LEU A 93 -45.58 -14.54 -37.98
N LEU A 94 -46.29 -13.77 -38.81
CA LEU A 94 -47.70 -13.41 -38.59
C LEU A 94 -48.60 -14.65 -38.65
N TYR A 95 -48.33 -15.59 -39.56
CA TYR A 95 -49.02 -16.86 -39.61
C TYR A 95 -48.80 -17.68 -38.33
N GLU A 96 -47.55 -17.80 -37.87
CA GLU A 96 -47.22 -18.45 -36.60
C GLU A 96 -47.90 -17.75 -35.43
N LEU A 97 -47.94 -16.43 -35.43
CA LEU A 97 -48.55 -15.64 -34.36
C LEU A 97 -50.07 -15.82 -34.33
N ARG A 98 -50.75 -15.81 -35.49
CA ARG A 98 -52.19 -16.12 -35.60
C ARG A 98 -52.52 -17.56 -35.26
N ARG A 99 -51.61 -18.51 -35.56
CA ARG A 99 -51.76 -19.91 -35.15
C ARG A 99 -51.75 -20.05 -33.63
N ILE A 100 -50.90 -19.28 -32.95
CA ILE A 100 -50.74 -19.31 -31.49
C ILE A 100 -51.80 -18.46 -30.78
N VAL A 101 -52.27 -17.38 -31.39
CA VAL A 101 -53.29 -16.47 -30.84
C VAL A 101 -54.48 -16.38 -31.79
N PRO A 102 -55.45 -17.31 -31.70
CA PRO A 102 -56.59 -17.38 -32.63
C PRO A 102 -57.53 -16.17 -32.61
N HIS A 103 -57.41 -15.32 -31.58
CA HIS A 103 -58.22 -14.11 -31.40
C HIS A 103 -57.60 -12.86 -32.04
N LEU A 104 -56.45 -12.98 -32.71
CA LEU A 104 -55.89 -11.87 -33.48
C LEU A 104 -56.79 -11.58 -34.68
N SER A 105 -57.13 -10.30 -34.84
CA SER A 105 -57.89 -9.83 -36.00
C SER A 105 -57.18 -10.22 -37.31
N PRO A 106 -57.91 -10.56 -38.38
CA PRO A 106 -57.31 -10.76 -39.71
C PRO A 106 -56.54 -9.52 -40.21
N GLU A 107 -56.96 -8.34 -39.72
CA GLU A 107 -56.38 -7.03 -40.02
C GLU A 107 -55.16 -6.72 -39.14
N PHE A 108 -54.85 -7.57 -38.16
CA PHE A 108 -53.67 -7.39 -37.33
C PHE A 108 -52.40 -7.59 -38.16
N ASP A 109 -51.56 -6.56 -38.15
CA ASP A 109 -50.25 -6.52 -38.76
C ASP A 109 -49.23 -5.98 -37.74
N CYS A 110 -48.03 -6.53 -37.76
CA CYS A 110 -46.94 -6.12 -36.88
C CYS A 110 -45.61 -6.39 -37.59
N GLY A 111 -44.61 -5.54 -37.38
CA GLY A 111 -43.28 -5.75 -37.97
C GLY A 111 -42.62 -7.04 -37.49
N GLU A 112 -41.68 -7.58 -38.26
CA GLU A 112 -40.93 -8.81 -37.95
C GLU A 112 -40.38 -8.86 -36.51
N ARG A 113 -39.87 -7.72 -36.01
CA ARG A 113 -39.31 -7.60 -34.65
C ARG A 113 -40.38 -7.79 -33.58
N ASP A 114 -41.55 -7.18 -33.75
CA ASP A 114 -42.65 -7.27 -32.79
C ASP A 114 -43.27 -8.66 -32.81
N ALA A 115 -43.47 -9.23 -34.01
CA ALA A 115 -43.92 -10.61 -34.18
C ALA A 115 -42.96 -11.58 -33.46
N THR A 116 -41.65 -11.40 -33.64
CA THR A 116 -40.62 -12.21 -32.97
C THR A 116 -40.66 -12.02 -31.45
N LEU A 117 -40.83 -10.79 -30.96
CA LEU A 117 -40.92 -10.50 -29.53
C LEU A 117 -42.16 -11.18 -28.92
N ILE A 118 -43.33 -11.02 -29.54
CA ILE A 118 -44.58 -11.63 -29.06
C ILE A 118 -44.48 -13.15 -29.12
N LEU A 119 -44.00 -13.72 -30.24
CA LEU A 119 -43.76 -15.16 -30.35
C LEU A 119 -42.76 -15.65 -29.31
N SER A 120 -41.70 -14.88 -29.01
CA SER A 120 -40.73 -15.24 -27.97
C SER A 120 -41.34 -15.14 -26.57
N ALA A 121 -42.19 -14.16 -26.29
CA ALA A 121 -42.90 -14.02 -25.03
C ALA A 121 -43.88 -15.17 -24.83
N ILE A 122 -44.70 -15.47 -25.84
CA ILE A 122 -45.64 -16.59 -25.79
C ILE A 122 -44.89 -17.92 -25.72
N ARG A 123 -43.85 -18.14 -26.53
CA ARG A 123 -43.05 -19.37 -26.49
C ARG A 123 -42.23 -19.46 -25.21
N SER A 124 -41.75 -18.38 -24.62
CA SER A 124 -41.08 -18.44 -23.30
C SER A 124 -42.09 -18.73 -22.17
N GLY A 125 -43.34 -18.31 -22.33
CA GLY A 125 -44.46 -18.69 -21.46
C GLY A 125 -44.99 -20.10 -21.71
N SER A 126 -44.90 -20.60 -22.96
CA SER A 126 -45.48 -21.86 -23.44
C SER A 126 -44.47 -23.01 -23.54
N ALA A 127 -43.16 -22.75 -23.62
CA ALA A 127 -42.08 -23.75 -23.54
C ALA A 127 -41.90 -24.28 -22.10
N ALA A 128 -42.92 -24.09 -21.28
CA ALA A 128 -43.10 -24.74 -20.00
C ALA A 128 -43.73 -26.13 -20.10
N GLU A 129 -43.70 -26.78 -21.27
CA GLU A 129 -44.09 -28.20 -21.46
C GLU A 129 -43.12 -29.21 -20.79
N GLY A 130 -42.35 -28.76 -19.79
CA GLY A 130 -41.75 -29.64 -18.79
C GLY A 130 -42.72 -29.72 -17.61
N THR A 131 -43.04 -30.94 -17.17
CA THR A 131 -44.01 -31.36 -16.13
C THR A 131 -43.91 -30.68 -14.75
N ASP A 132 -43.10 -29.65 -14.58
CA ASP A 132 -42.98 -28.89 -13.35
C ASP A 132 -44.16 -27.93 -13.23
N SER A 133 -45.08 -28.25 -12.31
CA SER A 133 -46.13 -27.33 -11.85
C SER A 133 -45.55 -25.93 -11.61
N TRP A 134 -46.29 -24.88 -11.96
CA TRP A 134 -45.91 -23.50 -11.67
C TRP A 134 -45.50 -23.30 -10.20
N GLU A 135 -46.10 -24.07 -9.30
CA GLU A 135 -45.74 -24.14 -7.87
C GLU A 135 -44.30 -24.61 -7.65
N HIS A 136 -43.83 -25.61 -8.41
CA HIS A 136 -42.45 -26.10 -8.33
C HIS A 136 -41.47 -25.04 -8.84
N ARG A 137 -41.80 -24.34 -9.93
CA ARG A 137 -40.95 -23.27 -10.47
C ARG A 137 -40.85 -22.10 -9.51
N LEU A 138 -41.98 -21.67 -8.94
CA LEU A 138 -42.02 -20.63 -7.93
C LEU A 138 -41.18 -21.04 -6.72
N SER A 139 -41.35 -22.28 -6.23
CA SER A 139 -40.56 -22.83 -5.12
C SER A 139 -39.05 -22.87 -5.42
N SER A 140 -38.66 -23.23 -6.65
CA SER A 140 -37.26 -23.23 -7.09
C SER A 140 -36.68 -21.82 -7.15
N LEU A 141 -37.40 -20.86 -7.73
CA LEU A 141 -36.96 -19.45 -7.78
C LEU A 141 -36.91 -18.82 -6.39
N GLU A 142 -37.84 -19.15 -5.50
CA GLU A 142 -37.81 -18.72 -4.09
C GLU A 142 -36.63 -19.34 -3.34
N ALA A 143 -36.27 -20.60 -3.61
CA ALA A 143 -35.08 -21.24 -3.07
C ALA A 143 -33.78 -20.59 -3.59
N GLU A 144 -33.71 -20.30 -4.88
CA GLU A 144 -32.57 -19.60 -5.50
C GLU A 144 -32.44 -18.17 -4.94
N LYS A 145 -33.54 -17.42 -4.84
CA LYS A 145 -33.57 -16.09 -4.23
C LYS A 145 -33.03 -16.13 -2.80
N ARG A 146 -33.48 -17.10 -1.98
CA ARG A 146 -32.96 -17.28 -0.62
C ARG A 146 -31.47 -17.60 -0.61
N MET A 147 -31.01 -18.48 -1.49
CA MET A 147 -29.59 -18.84 -1.61
C MET A 147 -28.72 -17.64 -1.99
N ILE A 148 -29.14 -16.86 -2.99
CA ILE A 148 -28.44 -15.66 -3.45
C ILE A 148 -28.43 -14.61 -2.34
N GLN A 149 -29.55 -14.39 -1.65
CA GLN A 149 -29.62 -13.47 -0.52
C GLN A 149 -28.64 -13.88 0.59
N SER A 150 -28.64 -15.15 1.02
CA SER A 150 -27.68 -15.63 2.02
C SER A 150 -26.22 -15.55 1.55
N ARG A 151 -25.96 -15.62 0.24
CA ARG A 151 -24.62 -15.39 -0.31
C ARG A 151 -24.25 -13.91 -0.26
N LEU A 152 -25.19 -13.01 -0.57
CA LEU A 152 -25.00 -11.57 -0.49
C LEU A 152 -24.72 -11.14 0.96
N ASP A 153 -25.49 -11.66 1.92
CA ASP A 153 -25.33 -11.35 3.35
C ASP A 153 -23.97 -11.82 3.88
N ARG A 154 -23.48 -12.98 3.43
CA ARG A 154 -22.11 -13.44 3.77
C ARG A 154 -21.05 -12.54 3.17
N ARG A 155 -21.18 -12.16 1.88
CA ARG A 155 -20.21 -11.27 1.21
C ARG A 155 -20.23 -9.86 1.79
N SER A 156 -21.39 -9.35 2.21
CA SER A 156 -21.49 -8.05 2.87
C SER A 156 -20.80 -8.08 4.23
N HIS A 157 -20.99 -9.15 5.01
CA HIS A 157 -20.28 -9.34 6.27
C HIS A 157 -18.75 -9.40 6.08
N GLU A 158 -18.26 -10.22 5.14
CA GLU A 158 -16.83 -10.27 4.78
C GLU A 158 -16.28 -8.90 4.35
N CYS A 159 -17.08 -8.10 3.63
CA CYS A 159 -16.69 -6.76 3.23
C CYS A 159 -16.55 -5.81 4.43
N GLU A 160 -17.46 -5.87 5.41
CA GLU A 160 -17.35 -5.09 6.64
C GLU A 160 -16.16 -5.52 7.50
N GLU A 161 -15.89 -6.82 7.63
CA GLU A 161 -14.69 -7.32 8.30
C GLU A 161 -13.41 -6.82 7.61
N LEU A 162 -13.35 -6.91 6.27
CA LEU A 162 -12.21 -6.40 5.49
C LEU A 162 -12.05 -4.88 5.64
N LYS A 163 -13.13 -4.10 5.70
CA LYS A 163 -13.05 -2.66 6.01
C LYS A 163 -12.46 -2.41 7.38
N GLY A 164 -12.87 -3.19 8.39
CA GLY A 164 -12.30 -3.15 9.74
C GLY A 164 -10.80 -3.42 9.76
N THR A 165 -10.36 -4.53 9.15
CA THR A 165 -8.93 -4.88 9.06
C THR A 165 -8.12 -3.82 8.32
N VAL A 166 -8.65 -3.24 7.23
CA VAL A 166 -7.98 -2.14 6.51
C VAL A 166 -7.87 -0.88 7.37
N ALA A 167 -8.90 -0.55 8.16
CA ALA A 167 -8.85 0.58 9.08
C ALA A 167 -7.78 0.37 10.17
N GLU A 168 -7.72 -0.82 10.75
CA GLU A 168 -6.68 -1.20 11.74
C GLU A 168 -5.27 -1.14 11.13
N LEU A 169 -5.07 -1.70 9.92
CA LEU A 169 -3.79 -1.66 9.23
C LEU A 169 -3.35 -0.22 8.92
N ARG A 170 -4.28 0.64 8.50
CA ARG A 170 -4.01 2.07 8.29
C ARG A 170 -3.62 2.77 9.59
N GLN A 171 -4.26 2.43 10.71
CA GLN A 171 -3.90 2.97 12.02
C GLN A 171 -2.50 2.50 12.45
N LYS A 172 -2.21 1.21 12.31
CA LYS A 172 -0.87 0.65 12.59
C LYS A 172 0.20 1.33 11.74
N LEU A 173 -0.05 1.53 10.45
CA LEU A 173 0.87 2.23 9.55
C LEU A 173 1.16 3.66 10.03
N ARG A 174 0.12 4.43 10.38
CA ARG A 174 0.30 5.79 10.93
C ARG A 174 1.13 5.78 12.22
N ALA A 175 0.80 4.88 13.15
CA ALA A 175 1.56 4.75 14.41
C ALA A 175 3.03 4.37 14.16
N THR A 176 3.31 3.48 13.20
CA THR A 176 4.71 3.16 12.84
C THR A 176 5.43 4.35 12.23
N GLN A 177 4.77 5.13 11.37
CA GLN A 177 5.35 6.32 10.76
C GLN A 177 5.65 7.42 11.78
N GLU A 178 4.75 7.62 12.75
CA GLU A 178 4.95 8.53 13.88
C GLU A 178 6.14 8.09 14.74
N ASN A 179 6.24 6.80 15.07
CA ASN A 179 7.36 6.23 15.82
C ASN A 179 8.70 6.36 15.07
N THR A 180 8.72 6.13 13.76
CA THR A 180 9.94 6.31 12.95
C THR A 180 10.36 7.78 12.92
N ASN A 181 9.42 8.71 12.76
CA ASN A 181 9.71 10.14 12.77
C ASN A 181 10.23 10.61 14.13
N ALA A 182 9.62 10.14 15.22
CA ALA A 182 10.09 10.40 16.58
C ALA A 182 11.52 9.87 16.78
N SER A 183 11.80 8.64 16.32
CA SER A 183 13.12 8.02 16.41
C SER A 183 14.18 8.80 15.62
N VAL A 184 13.87 9.21 14.39
CA VAL A 184 14.76 10.05 13.56
C VAL A 184 15.07 11.37 14.25
N ASN A 185 14.07 12.01 14.88
CA ASN A 185 14.27 13.25 15.63
C ASN A 185 15.15 13.07 16.88
N VAL A 186 15.03 11.94 17.59
CA VAL A 186 15.91 11.62 18.72
C VAL A 186 17.34 11.38 18.23
N LEU A 187 17.51 10.61 17.16
CA LEU A 187 18.83 10.32 16.58
C LEU A 187 19.50 11.58 16.02
N SER A 188 18.74 12.49 15.40
CA SER A 188 19.28 13.76 14.90
C SER A 188 19.77 14.66 16.03
N LYS A 189 19.00 14.79 17.13
CA LYS A 189 19.42 15.50 18.33
C LYS A 189 20.68 14.88 18.95
N ARG A 190 20.73 13.54 19.06
CA ARG A 190 21.90 12.83 19.58
C ARG A 190 23.14 13.04 18.70
N ARG A 191 22.97 13.01 17.38
CA ARG A 191 24.06 13.29 16.42
C ARG A 191 24.60 14.71 16.60
N GLU A 192 23.73 15.70 16.76
CA GLU A 192 24.15 17.09 16.97
C GLU A 192 24.85 17.27 18.32
N GLU A 193 24.38 16.60 19.37
CA GLU A 193 25.04 16.61 20.68
C GLU A 193 26.45 15.99 20.61
N LEU A 194 26.61 14.84 19.95
CA LEU A 194 27.91 14.22 19.74
C LEU A 194 28.85 15.11 18.92
N ARG A 195 28.33 15.83 17.92
CA ARG A 195 29.10 16.80 17.13
C ARG A 195 29.64 17.93 18.02
N LYS A 196 28.81 18.47 18.93
CA LYS A 196 29.23 19.51 19.88
C LYS A 196 30.30 19.00 20.84
N GLN A 197 30.12 17.79 21.38
CA GLN A 197 31.10 17.16 22.26
C GLN A 197 32.44 16.94 21.55
N LEU A 198 32.42 16.48 20.30
CA LEU A 198 33.61 16.31 19.48
C LEU A 198 34.36 17.65 19.30
N LEU A 199 33.66 18.73 18.96
CA LEU A 199 34.27 20.05 18.80
C LEU A 199 34.91 20.56 20.11
N LEU A 200 34.28 20.32 21.26
CA LEU A 200 34.84 20.69 22.56
C LEU A 200 36.13 19.91 22.86
N GLU A 201 36.12 18.59 22.64
CA GLU A 201 37.28 17.73 22.86
C GLU A 201 38.42 18.01 21.86
N GLU A 202 38.11 18.31 20.59
CA GLU A 202 39.08 18.78 19.61
C GLU A 202 39.76 20.08 20.07
N SER A 203 38.98 21.05 20.57
CA SER A 203 39.53 22.31 21.10
C SER A 203 40.43 22.07 22.32
N ARG A 204 40.04 21.16 23.20
CA ARG A 204 40.80 20.78 24.40
C ARG A 204 42.10 20.09 24.03
N SER A 205 42.03 19.15 23.09
CA SER A 205 43.18 18.44 22.53
C SER A 205 44.17 19.42 21.90
N GLN A 206 43.69 20.40 21.13
CA GLN A 206 44.55 21.42 20.53
C GLN A 206 45.25 22.30 21.58
N LYS A 207 44.53 22.74 22.63
CA LYS A 207 45.13 23.48 23.75
C LYS A 207 46.21 22.66 24.47
N LEU A 208 45.96 21.37 24.68
CA LEU A 208 46.93 20.46 25.29
C LEU A 208 48.15 20.25 24.40
N LYS A 209 47.99 20.11 23.07
CA LYS A 209 49.10 20.02 22.12
C LYS A 209 49.99 21.26 22.17
N ILE A 210 49.40 22.46 22.19
CA ILE A 210 50.15 23.72 22.29
C ILE A 210 50.96 23.77 23.59
N ARG A 211 50.31 23.48 24.73
CA ARG A 211 50.98 23.46 26.04
C ARG A 211 52.08 22.41 26.11
N ASN A 212 51.86 21.21 25.55
CA ASN A 212 52.87 20.17 25.52
C ASN A 212 54.08 20.63 24.68
N GLY A 213 53.85 21.22 23.51
CA GLY A 213 54.94 21.80 22.71
C GLY A 213 55.74 22.88 23.45
N GLN A 214 55.08 23.72 24.27
CA GLN A 214 55.78 24.69 25.13
C GLN A 214 56.65 24.00 26.19
N LEU A 215 56.12 22.98 26.87
CA LEU A 215 56.86 22.20 27.87
C LEU A 215 58.04 21.44 27.25
N GLU A 216 57.88 20.89 26.05
CA GLU A 216 58.95 20.22 25.30
C GLU A 216 60.08 21.20 24.94
N MET A 217 59.76 22.42 24.50
CA MET A 217 60.76 23.48 24.25
C MET A 217 61.50 23.89 25.52
N GLU A 218 60.79 24.03 26.65
CA GLU A 218 61.39 24.35 27.95
C GLU A 218 62.32 23.23 28.43
N LEU A 219 61.89 21.97 28.29
CA LEU A 219 62.71 20.80 28.60
C LEU A 219 63.98 20.77 27.76
N GLU A 220 63.90 21.04 26.46
CA GLU A 220 65.08 21.03 25.59
C GLU A 220 66.03 22.19 25.93
N ARG A 221 65.50 23.38 26.25
CA ARG A 221 66.28 24.50 26.77
C ARG A 221 67.00 24.16 28.09
N LEU A 222 66.31 23.50 29.02
CA LEU A 222 66.88 23.06 30.30
C LEU A 222 67.98 22.00 30.09
N LYS A 223 67.76 21.02 29.20
CA LYS A 223 68.76 20.02 28.82
C LYS A 223 70.00 20.69 28.22
N GLU A 224 69.82 21.68 27.35
CA GLU A 224 70.93 22.41 26.73
C GLU A 224 71.74 23.22 27.75
N MET A 225 71.07 23.89 28.69
CA MET A 225 71.75 24.56 29.80
C MET A 225 72.51 23.58 30.71
N LEU A 226 72.00 22.36 30.91
CA LEU A 226 72.70 21.34 31.68
C LEU A 226 73.93 20.82 30.92
N ARG A 227 73.79 20.54 29.61
CA ARG A 227 74.89 20.10 28.74
C ARG A 227 76.03 21.13 28.70
N SER A 228 75.70 22.41 28.54
CA SER A 228 76.68 23.50 28.52
C SER A 228 77.37 23.78 29.88
N ARG A 229 76.78 23.30 30.99
CA ARG A 229 77.42 23.33 32.32
C ARG A 229 78.32 22.13 32.57
N LEU A 230 78.00 20.96 32.00
CA LEU A 230 78.82 19.75 32.09
C LEU A 230 80.02 19.77 31.13
N SER A 231 79.99 20.61 30.09
CA SER A 231 81.10 20.79 29.14
C SER A 231 82.09 21.89 29.53
N LYS A 232 81.91 22.55 30.68
CA LYS A 232 82.86 23.49 31.29
C LYS A 232 83.54 22.85 32.49
#